data_AF-A0AAN9UAQ7-F1
#
_entry.id   AF-A0AAN9UAQ7-F1
#
_cell.length_a   1.000
_cell.length_b   1.000
_cell.length_c   1.000
_cell.angle_alpha   90.00
_cell.angle_beta   90.00
_cell.angle_gamma   90.00
#
_symmetry.space_group_name_H-M   'P 1'
#
loop_
_entity.id
_entity.type
_entity.pdbx_description
1 polymer ?
#
loop_
_entity_poly.entity_id
_entity_poly.type
_entity_poly.pdbx_seq_one_letter_code
_entity_poly.pdbx_strand_id
1 'polypeptide(L)'
;MKSSSFPLLAMARTTMRLRRGLVILLVVVLVALVFSFSRIVAFAHLFGLFGAHAGTRISQLEIALEHNGTTAPDPRPPVVPKIIHQIFHNWKDPQDKTLPEHWAAARETCVRLNPDWDIKLWGVEDSRTFIEDEYPWFLDTYDSYQFPIQRIDVLRYFLLRQYGGVYLDLDNVSAFALLSLSSSSGYR
;
A
#
# COMPACT_ATOMS: atom_id res chain seq x y z
N MET A 1 59.79 37.15 -41.25
CA MET A 1 59.83 36.26 -40.08
C MET A 1 58.44 36.17 -39.47
N LYS A 2 57.68 35.10 -39.74
CA LYS A 2 56.35 34.85 -39.15
C LYS A 2 56.55 33.87 -37.99
N SER A 3 56.48 34.38 -36.77
CA SER A 3 56.79 33.63 -35.53
C SER A 3 55.64 32.71 -35.12
N SER A 4 56.02 31.52 -34.69
CA SER A 4 55.28 30.26 -34.48
C SER A 4 54.50 30.17 -33.15
N SER A 5 53.64 31.13 -32.85
CA SER A 5 52.92 31.22 -31.56
C SER A 5 51.51 30.59 -31.52
N PHE A 6 51.00 30.10 -32.65
CA PHE A 6 49.64 29.53 -32.76
C PHE A 6 49.39 28.16 -32.08
N PRO A 7 50.31 27.17 -32.06
CA PRO A 7 49.98 25.82 -31.57
C PRO A 7 49.89 25.73 -30.04
N LEU A 8 50.69 26.50 -29.31
CA LEU A 8 50.71 26.48 -27.84
C LEU A 8 49.40 27.02 -27.22
N LEU A 9 48.82 28.07 -27.81
CA LEU A 9 47.57 28.65 -27.33
C LEU A 9 46.37 27.72 -27.55
N ALA A 10 46.37 26.96 -28.64
CA ALA A 10 45.33 25.97 -28.94
C ALA A 10 45.39 24.78 -27.96
N MET A 11 46.60 24.24 -27.70
CA MET A 11 46.77 23.14 -26.74
C MET A 11 46.44 23.56 -25.29
N ALA A 12 46.78 24.79 -24.89
CA ALA A 12 46.41 25.32 -23.57
C ALA A 12 44.88 25.49 -23.41
N ARG A 13 44.16 25.88 -24.48
CA ARG A 13 42.69 25.96 -24.47
C ARG A 13 42.02 24.58 -24.40
N THR A 14 42.56 23.58 -25.09
CA THR A 14 42.04 22.21 -25.06
C THR A 14 42.26 21.53 -23.72
N THR A 15 43.44 21.66 -23.12
CA THR A 15 43.72 21.16 -21.77
C THR A 15 42.89 21.84 -20.70
N MET A 16 42.63 23.14 -20.83
CA MET A 16 41.74 23.88 -19.92
C MET A 16 40.27 23.45 -20.06
N ARG A 17 39.79 23.15 -21.28
CA ARG A 17 38.45 22.59 -21.53
C ARG A 17 38.31 21.17 -20.98
N LEU A 18 39.33 20.33 -21.15
CA LEU A 18 39.35 18.96 -20.63
C LEU A 18 39.35 18.94 -19.10
N ARG A 19 40.13 19.81 -18.45
CA ARG A 19 40.13 19.98 -16.98
C ARG A 19 38.78 20.47 -16.45
N ARG A 20 38.14 21.42 -17.14
CA ARG A 20 36.79 21.90 -16.77
C ARG A 20 35.74 20.78 -16.91
N GLY A 21 35.79 20.00 -17.98
CA GLY A 21 34.90 18.85 -18.17
C GLY A 21 35.08 17.79 -17.10
N LEU A 22 36.33 17.47 -16.72
CA LEU A 22 36.63 16.53 -15.63
C LEU A 22 36.11 17.04 -14.27
N VAL A 23 36.29 18.33 -13.97
CA VAL A 23 35.77 18.92 -12.73
C VAL A 23 34.23 18.85 -12.69
N ILE A 24 33.56 19.19 -13.79
CA ILE A 24 32.09 19.09 -13.88
C ILE A 24 31.63 17.64 -13.66
N LEU A 25 32.28 16.67 -14.30
CA LEU A 25 31.96 15.25 -14.12
C LEU A 25 32.12 14.81 -12.66
N LEU A 26 33.23 15.18 -12.01
CA LEU A 26 33.46 14.85 -10.61
C LEU A 26 32.41 15.47 -9.68
N VAL A 27 32.01 16.71 -9.94
CA VAL A 27 30.94 17.38 -9.17
C VAL A 27 29.60 16.65 -9.37
N VAL A 28 29.24 16.29 -10.60
CA VAL A 28 28.00 15.55 -10.88
C VAL A 28 28.00 14.19 -10.18
N VAL A 29 29.12 13.46 -10.25
CA VAL A 29 29.26 12.17 -9.56
C VAL A 29 29.15 12.35 -8.05
N LEU A 30 29.78 13.36 -7.47
CA LEU A 30 29.69 13.65 -6.04
C LEU A 30 28.25 13.96 -5.62
N VAL A 31 27.53 14.79 -6.39
CA VAL A 31 26.12 15.10 -6.12
C VAL A 31 25.25 13.84 -6.20
N ALA A 32 25.45 12.99 -7.21
CA ALA A 32 24.72 11.74 -7.35
C ALA A 32 25.01 10.75 -6.20
N LEU A 33 26.25 10.68 -5.72
CA LEU A 33 26.64 9.87 -4.57
C LEU A 33 26.03 10.38 -3.27
N VAL A 34 26.07 11.69 -3.03
CA VAL A 34 25.43 12.31 -1.85
C VAL A 34 23.91 12.09 -1.88
N PHE A 35 23.27 12.27 -3.04
CA PHE A 35 21.85 11.98 -3.21
C PHE A 35 21.53 10.52 -2.92
N SER A 36 22.27 9.58 -3.54
CA SER A 36 22.06 8.14 -3.34
C SER A 36 22.26 7.74 -1.88
N PHE A 37 23.33 8.24 -1.25
CA PHE A 37 23.60 8.01 0.17
C PHE A 37 22.48 8.54 1.06
N SER A 38 21.99 9.76 0.80
CA SER A 38 20.86 10.33 1.55
C SER A 38 19.58 9.48 1.45
N ARG A 39 19.32 8.88 0.28
CA ARG A 39 18.16 8.00 0.07
C ARG A 39 18.32 6.66 0.78
N ILE A 40 19.53 6.09 0.76
CA ILE A 40 19.83 4.86 1.51
C ILE A 40 19.67 5.10 3.02
N VAL A 41 20.19 6.21 3.54
CA VAL A 41 20.05 6.59 4.94
C VAL A 41 18.57 6.80 5.30
N ALA A 42 17.80 7.54 4.48
CA ALA A 42 16.37 7.74 4.71
C ALA A 42 15.58 6.41 4.70
N PHE A 43 15.88 5.52 3.76
CA PHE A 43 15.29 4.17 3.70
C PHE A 43 15.64 3.37 4.96
N ALA A 44 16.91 3.39 5.38
CA ALA A 44 17.33 2.70 6.59
C ALA A 44 16.72 3.27 7.88
N HIS A 45 16.40 4.56 7.91
CA HIS A 45 15.62 5.18 9.00
C HIS A 45 14.14 4.79 8.97
N LEU A 46 13.54 4.64 7.78
CA LEU A 46 12.16 4.15 7.64
C LEU A 46 12.01 2.72 8.18
N PHE A 47 13.00 1.88 7.92
CA PHE A 47 13.17 0.55 8.51
C PHE A 47 14.06 0.57 9.76
N GLY A 48 14.19 1.77 10.38
CA GLY A 48 14.85 2.11 11.64
C GLY A 48 15.93 1.15 12.12
N LEU A 49 16.86 0.93 11.20
CA LEU A 49 18.20 0.45 11.47
C LEU A 49 18.96 1.40 12.41
N PHE A 50 18.53 2.66 12.49
CA PHE A 50 19.21 3.72 13.25
C PHE A 50 18.33 4.38 14.32
N GLY A 51 17.16 3.82 14.65
CA GLY A 51 16.29 4.39 15.68
C GLY A 51 14.94 3.68 15.84
N ALA A 52 14.21 4.03 16.90
CA ALA A 52 12.83 3.61 17.06
C ALA A 52 11.99 4.12 15.88
N HIS A 53 11.24 3.23 15.24
CA HIS A 53 10.34 3.62 14.17
C HIS A 53 9.00 4.09 14.77
N ALA A 54 8.11 4.59 13.91
CA ALA A 54 6.71 4.77 14.28
C ALA A 54 6.05 3.39 14.47
N GLY A 55 6.02 2.89 15.71
CA GLY A 55 5.25 1.71 16.11
C GLY A 55 5.99 0.75 17.05
N THR A 56 5.22 0.06 17.88
CA THR A 56 5.70 -1.06 18.69
C THR A 56 5.88 -2.26 17.76
N ARG A 57 7.09 -2.84 17.69
CA ARG A 57 7.32 -4.07 16.93
C ARG A 57 6.72 -5.24 17.70
N ILE A 58 5.55 -5.70 17.29
CA ILE A 58 4.93 -6.91 17.85
C ILE A 58 5.14 -8.05 16.86
N SER A 59 5.71 -9.17 17.33
CA SER A 59 5.90 -10.35 16.47
C SER A 59 4.62 -11.20 16.39
N GLN A 60 4.44 -11.96 15.31
CA GLN A 60 3.30 -12.90 15.19
C GLN A 60 3.27 -13.92 16.34
N LEU A 61 4.44 -14.32 16.86
CA LEU A 61 4.54 -15.20 18.01
C LEU A 61 4.03 -14.52 19.29
N GLU A 62 4.40 -13.26 19.50
CA GLU A 62 3.98 -12.47 20.65
C GLU A 62 2.46 -12.23 20.63
N ILE A 63 1.88 -11.93 19.47
CA ILE A 63 0.42 -11.85 19.28
C ILE A 63 -0.24 -13.20 19.63
N ALA A 64 0.30 -14.31 19.12
CA ALA A 64 -0.27 -15.64 19.35
C ALA A 64 -0.16 -16.07 20.82
N LEU A 65 0.94 -15.75 21.50
CA LEU A 65 1.14 -16.02 22.92
C LEU A 65 0.15 -15.22 23.77
N GLU A 66 -0.06 -13.95 23.46
CA GLU A 66 -1.01 -13.10 24.19
C GLU A 66 -2.46 -13.55 23.96
N HIS A 67 -2.83 -13.85 22.71
CA HIS A 67 -4.15 -14.36 22.36
C HIS A 67 -4.46 -15.70 23.05
N ASN A 68 -3.48 -16.61 23.11
CA ASN A 68 -3.66 -17.90 23.79
C ASN A 68 -3.57 -17.79 25.32
N GLY A 69 -2.88 -16.78 25.84
CA GLY A 69 -2.75 -16.52 27.27
C GLY A 69 -4.00 -15.87 27.89
N THR A 70 -4.81 -15.18 27.07
CA THR A 70 -6.07 -14.58 27.50
C THR A 70 -7.20 -15.62 27.52
N THR A 71 -7.38 -16.29 28.66
CA THR A 71 -8.44 -17.30 28.88
C THR A 71 -9.79 -16.69 29.28
N ALA A 72 -9.82 -15.43 29.70
CA ALA A 72 -11.05 -14.74 30.07
C ALA A 72 -11.61 -13.94 28.87
N PRO A 73 -12.91 -14.07 28.54
CA PRO A 73 -13.56 -13.22 27.54
C PRO A 73 -13.46 -11.76 27.98
N ASP A 74 -12.98 -10.85 27.13
CA ASP A 74 -12.98 -9.43 27.50
C ASP A 74 -14.44 -8.91 27.63
N PRO A 75 -14.78 -8.18 28.70
CA PRO A 75 -16.16 -7.81 29.00
C PRO A 75 -16.72 -6.73 28.06
N ARG A 76 -15.88 -6.12 27.21
CA ARG A 76 -16.30 -5.06 26.29
C ARG A 76 -17.14 -5.63 25.14
N PRO A 77 -18.19 -4.92 24.72
CA PRO A 77 -18.92 -5.30 23.51
C PRO A 77 -17.97 -5.19 22.30
N PRO A 78 -18.04 -6.12 21.34
CA PRO A 78 -17.28 -6.02 20.11
C PRO A 78 -17.59 -4.73 19.37
N VAL A 79 -16.53 -3.99 19.03
CA VAL A 79 -16.64 -2.66 18.42
C VAL A 79 -16.64 -2.74 16.89
N VAL A 80 -16.11 -3.83 16.31
CA VAL A 80 -16.02 -4.03 14.86
C VAL A 80 -17.27 -4.79 14.39
N PRO A 81 -18.10 -4.20 13.51
CA PRO A 81 -19.22 -4.89 12.88
C PRO A 81 -18.78 -6.17 12.16
N LYS A 82 -19.61 -7.22 12.22
CA LYS A 82 -19.36 -8.50 11.53
C LYS A 82 -19.66 -8.41 10.03
N ILE A 83 -18.97 -7.50 9.34
CA ILE A 83 -19.10 -7.29 7.90
C ILE A 83 -17.73 -7.47 7.27
N ILE A 84 -17.64 -8.32 6.24
CA ILE A 84 -16.44 -8.46 5.41
C ILE A 84 -16.72 -7.80 4.05
N HIS A 85 -15.90 -6.82 3.70
CA HIS A 85 -15.94 -6.15 2.40
C HIS A 85 -14.86 -6.73 1.49
N GLN A 86 -15.27 -7.27 0.35
CA GLN A 86 -14.38 -7.70 -0.73
C GLN A 86 -14.75 -6.96 -2.00
N ILE A 87 -13.76 -6.48 -2.77
CA ILE A 87 -14.00 -5.68 -3.98
C ILE A 87 -13.50 -6.46 -5.18
N PHE A 88 -14.35 -6.64 -6.20
CA PHE A 88 -13.99 -7.23 -7.48
C PHE A 88 -14.42 -6.32 -8.61
N HIS A 89 -13.45 -5.71 -9.29
CA HIS A 89 -13.69 -4.99 -10.53
C HIS A 89 -13.13 -5.81 -11.67
N ASN A 90 -14.01 -6.37 -12.51
CA ASN A 90 -13.57 -7.04 -13.73
C ASN A 90 -13.22 -5.97 -14.78
N TRP A 91 -11.92 -5.81 -15.06
CA TRP A 91 -11.44 -4.78 -15.97
C TRP A 91 -11.66 -5.10 -17.44
N LYS A 92 -11.97 -6.36 -17.77
CA LYS A 92 -12.27 -6.77 -19.15
C LYS A 92 -13.73 -6.56 -19.48
N ASP A 93 -14.60 -6.90 -18.54
CA ASP A 93 -16.04 -6.72 -18.65
C ASP A 93 -16.61 -6.28 -17.30
N PRO A 94 -16.84 -4.97 -17.08
CA PRO A 94 -17.34 -4.44 -15.82
C PRO A 94 -18.67 -5.05 -15.36
N GLN A 95 -19.50 -5.51 -16.30
CA GLN A 95 -20.81 -6.11 -16.01
C GLN A 95 -20.69 -7.58 -15.60
N ASP A 96 -19.58 -8.24 -15.93
CA ASP A 96 -19.30 -9.61 -15.53
C ASP A 96 -18.73 -9.68 -14.12
N LYS A 97 -19.60 -10.06 -13.18
CA LYS A 97 -19.26 -10.26 -11.77
C LYS A 97 -18.71 -11.66 -11.47
N THR A 98 -18.42 -12.48 -12.50
CA THR A 98 -17.89 -13.84 -12.32
C THR A 98 -16.46 -13.79 -11.81
N LEU A 99 -16.22 -14.37 -10.63
CA LEU A 99 -14.89 -14.47 -10.05
C LEU A 99 -14.05 -15.53 -10.79
N PRO A 100 -12.75 -15.27 -11.04
CA PRO A 100 -11.81 -16.33 -11.38
C PRO A 100 -11.83 -17.46 -10.35
N GLU A 101 -11.69 -18.71 -10.80
CA GLU A 101 -11.85 -19.91 -9.96
C GLU A 101 -11.02 -19.86 -8.67
N HIS A 102 -9.76 -19.44 -8.75
CA HIS A 102 -8.88 -19.34 -7.58
C HIS A 102 -9.33 -18.27 -6.57
N TRP A 103 -9.89 -17.15 -7.02
CA TRP A 103 -10.49 -16.13 -6.13
C TRP A 103 -11.83 -16.59 -5.57
N ALA A 104 -12.63 -17.31 -6.35
CA ALA A 104 -13.87 -17.93 -5.86
C ALA A 104 -13.57 -18.94 -4.75
N ALA A 105 -12.57 -19.81 -4.94
CA ALA A 105 -12.13 -20.78 -3.94
C ALA A 105 -11.58 -20.10 -2.67
N ALA A 106 -10.74 -19.07 -2.81
CA ALA A 106 -10.25 -18.29 -1.67
C ALA A 106 -11.40 -17.63 -0.90
N ARG A 107 -12.35 -17.00 -1.61
CA ARG A 107 -13.56 -16.42 -1.03
C ARG A 107 -14.42 -17.46 -0.31
N GLU A 108 -14.58 -18.65 -0.88
CA GLU A 108 -15.36 -19.73 -0.25
C GLU A 108 -14.80 -20.12 1.12
N THR A 109 -13.47 -20.12 1.29
CA THR A 109 -12.87 -20.35 2.62
C THR A 109 -13.28 -19.28 3.62
N CYS A 110 -13.36 -18.02 3.21
CA CYS A 110 -13.80 -16.91 4.04
C CYS A 110 -15.27 -17.08 4.45
N VAL A 111 -16.14 -17.44 3.50
CA VAL A 111 -17.56 -17.69 3.74
C VAL A 111 -17.77 -18.85 4.71
N ARG A 112 -17.09 -19.98 4.46
CA ARG A 112 -17.23 -21.19 5.27
C ARG A 112 -16.75 -20.99 6.71
N LEU A 113 -15.70 -20.21 6.92
CA LEU A 113 -15.11 -19.98 8.25
C LEU A 113 -15.81 -18.87 9.05
N ASN A 114 -16.64 -18.04 8.42
CA ASN A 114 -17.30 -16.90 9.05
C ASN A 114 -18.82 -16.90 8.76
N PRO A 115 -19.56 -17.96 9.15
CA PRO A 115 -20.96 -18.14 8.78
C PRO A 115 -21.90 -17.10 9.41
N ASP A 116 -21.47 -16.42 10.48
CA ASP A 116 -22.19 -15.37 11.19
C ASP A 116 -21.84 -13.95 10.73
N TRP A 117 -21.00 -13.82 9.69
CA TRP A 117 -20.61 -12.54 9.11
C TRP A 117 -21.37 -12.23 7.82
N ASP A 118 -21.68 -10.95 7.61
CA ASP A 118 -22.19 -10.44 6.34
C ASP A 118 -21.02 -10.20 5.37
N ILE A 119 -20.88 -11.05 4.35
CA ILE A 119 -19.75 -11.01 3.42
C ILE A 119 -20.19 -10.40 2.09
N LYS A 120 -19.86 -9.12 1.90
CA LYS A 120 -20.25 -8.31 0.76
C LYS A 120 -19.19 -8.35 -0.34
N LEU A 121 -19.63 -8.60 -1.57
CA LEU A 121 -18.82 -8.46 -2.78
C LEU A 121 -19.25 -7.19 -3.52
N TRP A 122 -18.31 -6.27 -3.72
CA TRP A 122 -18.55 -4.98 -4.38
C TRP A 122 -18.07 -5.04 -5.83
N GLY A 123 -19.02 -4.98 -6.78
CA GLY A 123 -18.74 -4.87 -8.21
C GLY A 123 -18.45 -3.44 -8.67
N VAL A 124 -18.16 -3.24 -9.96
CA VAL A 124 -17.85 -1.91 -10.52
C VAL A 124 -19.01 -0.93 -10.31
N GLU A 125 -20.22 -1.34 -10.69
CA GLU A 125 -21.43 -0.52 -10.60
C GLU A 125 -21.80 -0.28 -9.13
N ASP A 126 -21.82 -1.34 -8.31
CA ASP A 126 -22.16 -1.24 -6.88
C ASP A 126 -21.23 -0.25 -6.15
N SER A 127 -19.94 -0.28 -6.52
CA SER A 127 -18.93 0.63 -5.98
C SER A 127 -19.16 2.07 -6.37
N ARG A 128 -19.47 2.32 -7.65
CA ARG A 128 -19.69 3.69 -8.15
C ARG A 128 -21.00 4.26 -7.59
N THR A 129 -22.07 3.47 -7.60
CA THR A 129 -23.37 3.87 -7.03
C THR A 129 -23.24 4.18 -5.54
N PHE A 130 -22.49 3.38 -4.78
CA PHE A 130 -22.22 3.67 -3.38
C PHE A 130 -21.53 5.03 -3.17
N ILE A 131 -20.53 5.37 -4.00
CA ILE A 131 -19.87 6.68 -3.91
C ILE A 131 -20.83 7.79 -4.33
N GLU A 132 -21.63 7.60 -5.37
CA GLU A 132 -22.62 8.57 -5.84
C GLU A 132 -23.68 8.87 -4.76
N ASP A 133 -24.18 7.84 -4.09
CA ASP A 133 -25.25 7.96 -3.10
C ASP A 133 -24.74 8.49 -1.75
N GLU A 134 -23.64 7.96 -1.23
CA GLU A 134 -23.16 8.26 0.14
C GLU A 134 -22.12 9.38 0.17
N TYR A 135 -21.40 9.60 -0.94
CA TYR A 135 -20.29 10.53 -1.07
C TYR A 135 -20.33 11.33 -2.39
N PRO A 136 -21.47 11.98 -2.74
CA PRO A 136 -21.63 12.62 -4.04
C PRO A 136 -20.55 13.68 -4.34
N TRP A 137 -20.05 14.34 -3.29
CA TRP A 137 -18.95 15.32 -3.38
C TRP A 137 -17.62 14.72 -3.88
N PHE A 138 -17.45 13.40 -3.78
CA PHE A 138 -16.24 12.70 -4.19
C PHE A 138 -16.39 12.00 -5.55
N LEU A 139 -17.60 11.93 -6.11
CA LEU A 139 -17.88 11.17 -7.33
C LEU A 139 -16.99 11.57 -8.51
N ASP A 140 -16.84 12.88 -8.75
CA ASP A 140 -15.98 13.40 -9.83
C ASP A 140 -14.51 12.97 -9.64
N THR A 141 -14.03 12.96 -8.39
CA THR A 141 -12.67 12.50 -8.08
C THR A 141 -12.55 11.00 -8.30
N TYR A 142 -13.53 10.21 -7.83
CA TYR A 142 -13.58 8.77 -8.02
C TYR A 142 -13.59 8.38 -9.50
N ASP A 143 -14.36 9.08 -10.32
CA ASP A 143 -14.44 8.86 -11.76
C ASP A 143 -13.21 9.37 -12.52
N SER A 144 -12.47 10.34 -11.96
CA SER A 144 -11.23 10.86 -12.56
C SER A 144 -10.02 9.93 -12.42
N TYR A 145 -10.09 8.90 -11.57
CA TYR A 145 -8.98 7.97 -11.41
C TYR A 145 -8.66 7.24 -12.71
N GLN A 146 -7.40 7.39 -13.14
CA GLN A 146 -6.89 6.81 -14.38
C GLN A 146 -6.83 5.27 -14.32
N PHE A 147 -6.45 4.72 -13.16
CA PHE A 147 -6.27 3.29 -13.02
C PHE A 147 -7.40 2.67 -12.19
N PRO A 148 -8.02 1.56 -12.64
CA PRO A 148 -9.08 0.88 -11.88
C PRO A 148 -8.68 0.52 -10.45
N ILE A 149 -7.42 0.12 -10.23
CA ILE A 149 -6.91 -0.20 -8.89
C ILE A 149 -7.00 0.97 -7.90
N GLN A 150 -6.86 2.21 -8.38
CA GLN A 150 -6.99 3.40 -7.52
C GLN A 150 -8.41 3.55 -6.96
N ARG A 151 -9.41 3.14 -7.74
CA ARG A 151 -10.81 3.14 -7.31
C ARG A 151 -11.04 2.10 -6.21
N ILE A 152 -10.47 0.91 -6.35
CA ILE A 152 -10.50 -0.14 -5.32
C ILE A 152 -9.79 0.35 -4.04
N ASP A 153 -8.59 0.92 -4.19
CA ASP A 153 -7.77 1.40 -3.09
C ASP A 153 -8.42 2.51 -2.28
N VAL A 154 -9.17 3.40 -2.93
CA VAL A 154 -9.90 4.43 -2.20
C VAL A 154 -11.21 3.90 -1.62
N LEU A 155 -11.92 3.03 -2.34
CA LEU A 155 -13.23 2.51 -1.95
C LEU A 155 -13.17 1.77 -0.61
N ARG A 156 -12.10 1.01 -0.34
CA ARG A 156 -11.95 0.30 0.94
C ARG A 156 -12.07 1.25 2.14
N TYR A 157 -11.56 2.47 2.04
CA TYR A 157 -11.65 3.45 3.13
C TYR A 157 -13.07 4.00 3.29
N PHE A 158 -13.77 4.25 2.19
CA PHE A 158 -15.17 4.70 2.25
C PHE A 158 -16.11 3.63 2.80
N LEU A 159 -15.91 2.37 2.41
CA LEU A 159 -16.67 1.24 2.94
C LEU A 159 -16.46 1.08 4.44
N LEU A 160 -15.21 1.09 4.90
CA LEU A 160 -14.88 1.00 6.32
C LEU A 160 -15.38 2.22 7.11
N ARG A 161 -15.37 3.42 6.53
CA ARG A 161 -15.92 4.63 7.16
C ARG A 161 -17.44 4.55 7.30
N GLN A 162 -18.15 4.05 6.29
CA GLN A 162 -19.61 4.00 6.28
C GLN A 162 -20.16 2.85 7.14
N TYR A 163 -19.61 1.65 6.96
CA TYR A 163 -20.16 0.42 7.52
C TYR A 163 -19.34 -0.16 8.67
N GLY A 164 -18.09 0.30 8.85
CA GLY A 164 -17.13 -0.39 9.70
C GLY A 164 -16.72 -1.74 9.10
N GLY A 165 -16.48 -2.72 9.96
CA GLY A 165 -16.14 -4.08 9.56
C GLY A 165 -14.69 -4.25 9.13
N VAL A 166 -14.47 -5.23 8.26
CA VAL A 166 -13.15 -5.67 7.81
C VAL A 166 -13.11 -5.66 6.29
N TYR A 167 -12.05 -5.10 5.72
CA TYR A 167 -11.73 -5.27 4.30
C TYR A 167 -10.78 -6.45 4.13
N LEU A 168 -11.06 -7.32 3.14
CA LEU A 168 -10.21 -8.48 2.82
C LEU A 168 -10.09 -8.63 1.29
N ASP A 169 -8.86 -8.68 0.77
CA ASP A 169 -8.64 -8.95 -0.65
C ASP A 169 -9.12 -10.35 -1.05
N LEU A 170 -9.54 -10.52 -2.31
CA LEU A 170 -10.13 -11.76 -2.84
C LEU A 170 -9.14 -12.89 -3.10
N ASP A 171 -7.85 -12.58 -3.15
CA ASP A 171 -6.76 -13.54 -3.26
C ASP A 171 -6.28 -14.06 -1.90
N ASN A 172 -6.85 -13.57 -0.80
CA ASN A 172 -6.55 -14.04 0.55
C ASN A 172 -7.42 -15.25 0.94
N VAL A 173 -6.75 -16.33 1.30
CA VAL A 173 -7.37 -17.49 1.94
C VAL A 173 -7.56 -17.20 3.43
N SER A 174 -8.76 -17.42 3.96
CA SER A 174 -8.97 -17.40 5.41
C SER A 174 -8.37 -18.66 6.02
N ALA A 175 -7.28 -18.51 6.77
CA ALA A 175 -6.66 -19.63 7.51
C ALA A 175 -7.44 -19.97 8.80
N PHE A 176 -8.09 -18.98 9.39
CA PHE A 176 -8.87 -19.09 10.63
C PHE A 176 -10.13 -18.22 10.54
N ALA A 177 -11.12 -18.53 11.38
CA ALA A 177 -12.28 -17.67 11.54
C ALA A 177 -11.87 -16.33 12.15
N LEU A 178 -12.48 -15.22 11.72
CA LEU A 178 -12.27 -13.87 12.26
C LEU A 178 -12.97 -13.67 13.63
N LEU A 179 -13.25 -14.77 14.33
CA LEU A 179 -13.92 -14.76 15.64
C LEU A 179 -13.20 -13.84 16.62
N SER A 180 -11.87 -13.72 16.57
CA SER A 180 -11.07 -12.85 17.44
C SER A 180 -11.21 -11.34 17.19
N LEU A 181 -11.81 -10.92 16.07
CA LEU A 181 -12.18 -9.52 15.83
C LEU A 181 -13.55 -9.18 16.40
N SER A 182 -14.38 -10.20 16.65
CA SER A 182 -15.71 -10.07 17.25
C SER A 182 -15.79 -10.58 18.70
N SER A 183 -14.79 -11.36 19.13
CA SER A 183 -14.53 -11.59 20.53
C SER A 183 -13.56 -10.52 20.95
N SER A 184 -14.01 -9.75 21.91
CA SER A 184 -13.23 -9.05 22.91
C SER A 184 -11.91 -9.81 23.25
N SER A 185 -10.87 -9.59 22.45
CA SER A 185 -9.53 -10.10 22.67
C SER A 185 -8.64 -8.87 22.75
N GLY A 186 -8.11 -8.66 23.95
CA GLY A 186 -7.65 -7.38 24.43
C GLY A 186 -6.45 -6.84 23.67
N TYR A 187 -6.55 -5.57 23.27
CA TYR A 187 -5.38 -4.68 23.21
C TYR A 187 -5.49 -3.72 24.38
N ARG A 188 -4.41 -3.64 25.16
CA ARG A 188 -4.15 -2.62 26.17
C ARG A 188 -3.17 -1.61 25.60
#